data_AF-A0A9N7NT10-F1
#
_entry.id   AF-A0A9N7NT10-F1
#
_cell.length_a   1.000
_cell.length_b   1.000
_cell.length_c   1.000
_cell.angle_alpha   90.00
_cell.angle_beta   90.00
_cell.angle_gamma   90.00
#
_symmetry.space_group_name_H-M   'P 1'
#
loop_
_entity.id
_entity.type
_entity.pdbx_description
1 polymer ?
#
loop_
_entity_poly.entity_id
_entity_poly.type
_entity_poly.pdbx_seq_one_letter_code
_entity_poly.pdbx_strand_id
1 'polypeptide(L)' 'SRARGEQSLARWAFSRLHDIDALSRMVDPTMNGAYPSMSLSRVADIISLCIQ' A
#
# COMPACT_ATOMS: atom_id res chain seq x y z
N SER A 1 2.69 -16.10 -13.37
CA SER A 1 3.56 -16.06 -12.17
C SER A 1 3.80 -14.60 -11.81
N ARG A 2 3.57 -14.20 -10.54
CA ARG A 2 3.88 -12.82 -10.10
C ARG A 2 5.40 -12.65 -9.95
N ALA A 3 5.91 -11.44 -10.18
CA ALA A 3 7.34 -11.14 -10.03
C ALA A 3 7.79 -11.42 -8.58
N ARG A 4 9.06 -11.81 -8.35
CA ARG A 4 9.56 -12.23 -7.02
C ARG A 4 9.29 -11.21 -5.90
N GLY A 5 9.30 -9.92 -6.22
CA GLY A 5 8.99 -8.85 -5.27
C GLY A 5 7.52 -8.77 -4.85
N GLU A 6 6.61 -9.38 -5.60
CA GLU A 6 5.16 -9.39 -5.36
C GLU A 6 4.64 -10.71 -4.77
N GLN A 7 5.55 -11.64 -4.48
CA GLN A 7 5.22 -12.92 -3.85
C GLN A 7 5.03 -12.79 -2.33
N SER A 8 5.57 -11.72 -1.74
CA SER A 8 5.37 -11.35 -0.34
C SER A 8 4.62 -10.02 -0.30
N LEU A 9 3.45 -10.02 0.36
CA LEU A 9 2.63 -8.81 0.50
C LEU A 9 3.43 -7.71 1.20
N ALA A 10 4.23 -8.05 2.21
CA ALA A 10 5.10 -7.12 2.91
C ALA A 10 6.14 -6.45 1.99
N ARG A 11 6.87 -7.25 1.20
CA ARG A 11 7.87 -6.74 0.24
C ARG A 11 7.23 -5.88 -0.85
N TRP A 12 6.07 -6.31 -1.34
CA TRP A 12 5.29 -5.60 -2.34
C TRP A 12 4.79 -4.25 -1.82
N ALA A 13 4.19 -4.25 -0.63
CA ALA A 13 3.68 -3.06 0.04
C ALA A 13 4.82 -2.07 0.28
N PHE A 14 5.95 -2.52 0.84
CA PHE A 14 7.10 -1.68 1.16
C PHE A 14 7.54 -0.77 0.00
N SER A 15 7.59 -1.31 -1.23
CA SER A 15 7.97 -0.52 -2.43
C SER A 15 6.99 0.60 -2.81
N ARG A 16 5.78 0.60 -2.25
CA ARG A 16 4.65 1.46 -2.64
C ARG A 16 4.16 2.38 -1.51
N LEU A 17 4.70 2.25 -0.29
CA LEU A 17 4.34 3.08 0.87
C LEU A 17 4.81 4.53 0.76
N HIS A 18 5.78 4.83 -0.09
CA HIS A 18 6.36 6.17 -0.22
C HIS A 18 5.66 7.08 -1.24
N ASP A 19 4.75 6.54 -2.06
CA ASP A 19 4.06 7.27 -3.12
C ASP A 19 2.55 7.13 -2.93
N ILE A 20 1.84 8.26 -2.77
CA ILE A 20 0.40 8.28 -2.53
C ILE A 20 -0.40 7.73 -3.73
N ASP A 21 0.10 7.89 -4.96
CA ASP A 21 -0.51 7.31 -6.16
C ASP A 21 -0.27 5.79 -6.21
N ALA A 22 0.88 5.33 -5.73
CA ALA A 22 1.17 3.91 -5.57
C ALA A 22 0.30 3.28 -4.46
N LEU A 23 0.11 3.98 -3.35
CA LEU A 23 -0.80 3.61 -2.25
C LEU A 23 -2.24 3.51 -2.72
N SER A 24 -2.74 4.49 -3.48
CA SER A 24 -4.10 4.45 -4.03
C SER A 24 -4.31 3.23 -4.92
N ARG A 25 -3.27 2.78 -5.63
CA ARG A 25 -3.27 1.55 -6.43
C ARG A 25 -3.09 0.26 -5.62
N MET A 26 -2.71 0.35 -4.34
CA MET A 26 -2.71 -0.80 -3.42
C MET A 26 -4.07 -1.06 -2.81
N VAL A 27 -4.94 -0.05 -2.77
CA VAL A 27 -6.27 -0.16 -2.19
C VAL A 27 -7.13 -1.05 -3.07
N ASP A 28 -8.02 -1.82 -2.43
CA ASP A 28 -8.96 -2.66 -3.13
C ASP A 28 -9.85 -1.82 -4.07
N PRO A 29 -9.89 -2.13 -5.38
CA PRO A 29 -10.72 -1.41 -6.33
C PRO A 29 -12.22 -1.43 -5.98
N THR A 30 -12.68 -2.44 -5.24
CA THR A 30 -14.08 -2.55 -4.78
C THR A 30 -14.45 -1.50 -3.73
N MET A 31 -13.47 -0.85 -3.11
CA MET A 31 -13.68 0.27 -2.19
C MET A 31 -14.03 1.58 -2.92
N ASN A 32 -13.97 1.61 -4.26
CA ASN A 32 -14.48 2.68 -5.13
C ASN A 32 -14.08 4.11 -4.71
N GLY A 33 -12.86 4.30 -4.21
CA GLY A 33 -12.38 5.61 -3.77
C GLY A 33 -13.12 6.19 -2.56
N ALA A 34 -13.89 5.38 -1.81
CA ALA A 34 -14.62 5.78 -0.61
C ALA A 34 -13.70 5.97 0.62
N TYR A 35 -12.49 6.48 0.40
CA TYR A 35 -11.50 6.71 1.44
C TYR A 35 -10.82 8.07 1.24
N PRO A 36 -10.62 8.84 2.32
CA PRO A 36 -9.83 10.06 2.26
C PRO A 36 -8.37 9.72 1.93
N SER A 37 -7.76 10.45 1.00
CA SER A 37 -6.33 10.32 0.66
C SER A 37 -5.42 10.50 1.88
N MET A 38 -5.77 11.41 2.79
CA MET A 38 -5.05 11.62 4.06
C MET A 38 -5.06 10.41 5.00
N SER A 39 -6.09 9.56 4.93
CA SER A 39 -6.16 8.35 5.75
C SER A 39 -5.22 7.27 5.21
N LEU A 40 -4.97 7.24 3.90
CA LEU A 40 -4.05 6.28 3.28
C LEU A 40 -2.59 6.50 3.70
N SER A 41 -2.13 7.75 3.74
CA SER A 41 -0.77 8.06 4.17
C SER A 41 -0.52 7.58 5.60
N ARG A 42 -1.48 7.78 6.52
CA ARG A 42 -1.37 7.28 7.90
C ARG A 42 -1.33 5.76 7.97
N VAL A 43 -2.13 5.07 7.17
CA VAL A 43 -2.07 3.61 7.08
C VAL A 43 -0.71 3.16 6.55
N ALA A 44 -0.14 3.89 5.60
CA ALA A 44 1.18 3.59 5.06
C ALA A 44 2.27 3.70 6.14
N ASP A 45 2.21 4.76 6.95
CA ASP A 45 3.14 4.98 8.06
C ASP A 45 3.05 3.85 9.10
N ILE A 46 1.83 3.44 9.47
CA ILE A 46 1.61 2.33 10.41
C ILE A 46 2.16 1.02 9.84
N ILE A 47 1.85 0.72 8.58
CA ILE A 47 2.38 -0.48 7.92
C ILE A 47 3.90 -0.43 7.93
N SER A 48 4.52 0.70 7.55
CA SER A 48 5.98 0.86 7.56
C SER A 48 6.60 0.57 8.92
N LEU A 49 5.95 0.97 10.01
CA LEU A 49 6.40 0.68 11.38
C LEU A 49 6.29 -0.81 11.74
N CYS A 50 5.31 -1.54 11.20
CA CYS A 50 5.10 -2.96 11.50
C CYS A 50 6.04 -3.91 10.75
N ILE A 51 6.64 -3.48 9.64
CA ILE A 51 7.57 -4.28 8.82
C ILE A 51 9.04 -3.92 9.07
N GLN A 52 9.31 -2.94 9.92
CA GLN A 52 10.65 -2.55 10.38
C GLN A 52 11.16 -3.52 11.44
#